data_AF-A0A7V5RCC9-F1
#
_entry.id   AF-A0A7V5RCC9-F1
#
_cell.length_a   1.000
_cell.length_b   1.000
_cell.length_c   1.000
_cell.angle_alpha   90.00
_cell.angle_beta   90.00
_cell.angle_gamma   90.00
#
_symmetry.space_group_name_H-M   'P 1'
#
loop_
_entity.id
_entity.type
_entity.pdbx_description
1 polymer ?
#
loop_
_entity_poly.entity_id
_entity_poly.type
_entity_poly.pdbx_seq_one_letter_code
_entity_poly.pdbx_strand_id
1 'polypeptide(L)'
;MRRRLIVDFNELKLDYELDNEFEHVERSRRQCRVRRFTMKMSNMTKTKTHRHPEAVFALATGVLVVAVVLAWTTLSFGLTAGTTYTIEVDKIASDGTVTDLSLSTTATADSDGKLAFTMSGVPDNSSCNFLVITIKDNTGTVVRRSVVPCPNAGDTLPVGVSGITNAQADALIAALKAAGSDDPILVVFGYAIVRSSSINATDLSTMATIAQQGIDGSGGYVDYLTQNGVTSDQLAAYRSDIVSQLADPTDGYTKLFKDAVDTSDSSTAASKRGKAAALLLQILVKAATNAGFSQDRVIEAFNAMGAIVVPLMDQAVKDGTLSAKAKQMVDSSIGGGIDKIRAHRVMEKFSAALKSLGASGADVTQYQTAAQTLLDAMLNAFAEFDKVFNGNETQATIQAADQKLRTDMQTAFDTFMSDVAASNARLDTMIANIDSALGQATGLTRAEFQFYDSKGNTVNWAITMVIPTDWVSSIVSAGGELLYTRDTTAIPNSVTWLGTCSDQSYQDRNSCENAGGTWTAARTDFVADGVPTSYASLLGLKEDVEILEFARWDAQSNSGQDMSKEMQIEKQFADSMAKLVNNLGGTTNGTDAIGAKLLGALVILMQSPQF
;
A
#
# COMPACT_ATOMS: atom_id res chain seq x y z
N MET A 1 28.70 -13.73 28.67
CA MET A 1 27.40 -14.21 28.15
C MET A 1 26.22 -13.65 28.95
N ARG A 2 25.84 -14.17 30.13
CA ARG A 2 24.59 -13.79 30.86
C ARG A 2 24.41 -12.34 31.35
N ARG A 3 25.44 -11.49 31.38
CA ARG A 3 25.33 -10.07 31.83
C ARG A 3 25.52 -9.04 30.71
N ARG A 4 25.82 -9.47 29.48
CA ARG A 4 26.03 -8.57 28.33
C ARG A 4 25.02 -8.78 27.21
N LEU A 5 24.61 -10.03 26.92
CA LEU A 5 23.40 -10.26 26.11
C LEU A 5 22.14 -9.58 26.69
N ILE A 6 22.07 -9.40 28.01
CA ILE A 6 20.93 -8.74 28.70
C ILE A 6 20.94 -7.21 28.50
N VAL A 7 22.09 -6.59 28.19
CA VAL A 7 22.17 -5.14 27.96
C VAL A 7 21.79 -4.84 26.50
N ASP A 8 22.28 -5.65 25.56
CA ASP A 8 22.18 -5.37 24.12
C ASP A 8 20.82 -5.83 23.51
N PHE A 9 20.12 -6.81 24.10
CA PHE A 9 18.72 -7.11 23.72
C PHE A 9 17.70 -6.17 24.39
N ASN A 10 18.09 -5.45 25.45
CA ASN A 10 17.32 -4.30 25.94
C ASN A 10 17.55 -3.04 25.06
N GLU A 11 18.52 -3.04 24.15
CA GLU A 11 18.68 -1.97 23.15
C GLU A 11 17.70 -2.18 21.99
N LEU A 12 17.54 -3.41 21.47
CA LEU A 12 16.44 -3.81 20.55
C LEU A 12 15.02 -3.64 21.13
N LYS A 13 14.92 -3.43 22.44
CA LYS A 13 13.68 -3.23 23.20
C LYS A 13 13.23 -1.76 23.21
N LEU A 14 14.14 -0.83 22.97
CA LEU A 14 13.86 0.61 22.79
C LEU A 14 13.48 0.93 21.33
N ASP A 15 13.91 0.10 20.38
CA ASP A 15 13.75 0.28 18.92
C ASP A 15 12.28 0.41 18.48
N TYR A 16 11.34 -0.17 19.22
CA TYR A 16 9.89 -0.07 18.92
C TYR A 16 9.14 0.95 19.80
N GLU A 17 9.67 1.31 20.97
CA GLU A 17 9.05 2.34 21.83
C GLU A 17 9.20 3.76 21.21
N LEU A 18 10.21 3.96 20.36
CA LEU A 18 10.47 5.24 19.66
C LEU A 18 9.87 5.34 18.25
N ASP A 19 9.55 4.23 17.58
CA ASP A 19 8.67 4.25 16.38
C ASP A 19 7.32 4.93 16.70
N ASN A 20 6.90 4.85 17.96
CA ASN A 20 5.72 5.52 18.54
C ASN A 20 5.89 7.04 18.78
N GLU A 21 7.08 7.52 19.19
CA GLU A 21 7.36 8.96 19.28
C GLU A 21 7.51 9.56 17.88
N PHE A 22 8.04 8.80 16.92
CA PHE A 22 8.10 9.18 15.52
C PHE A 22 6.70 9.19 14.86
N GLU A 23 5.81 8.28 15.25
CA GLU A 23 4.37 8.34 14.95
C GLU A 23 3.72 9.62 15.51
N HIS A 24 4.16 10.08 16.68
CA HIS A 24 3.72 11.35 17.27
C HIS A 24 4.26 12.57 16.50
N VAL A 25 5.46 12.47 15.90
CA VAL A 25 6.07 13.45 14.98
C VAL A 25 5.39 13.43 13.60
N GLU A 26 5.03 12.27 13.05
CA GLU A 26 4.20 12.11 11.85
C GLU A 26 2.78 12.66 12.06
N ARG A 27 2.14 12.38 13.21
CA ARG A 27 0.88 13.01 13.64
C ARG A 27 1.02 14.53 13.75
N SER A 28 2.12 15.04 14.30
CA SER A 28 2.40 16.48 14.40
C SER A 28 2.70 17.13 13.05
N ARG A 29 3.31 16.41 12.11
CA ARG A 29 3.62 16.84 10.74
C ARG A 29 2.38 16.84 9.82
N ARG A 30 1.53 15.84 9.92
CA ARG A 30 0.23 15.76 9.22
C ARG A 30 -0.74 16.85 9.75
N GLN A 31 -0.74 17.12 11.06
CA GLN A 31 -1.46 18.27 11.65
C GLN A 31 -0.87 19.65 11.26
N CYS A 32 0.46 19.76 11.08
CA CYS A 32 1.10 20.99 10.57
C CYS A 32 0.75 21.27 9.10
N ARG A 33 0.54 20.23 8.28
CA ARG A 33 0.14 20.33 6.86
C ARG A 33 -1.29 20.90 6.73
N VAL A 34 -2.20 20.54 7.64
CA VAL A 34 -3.56 21.12 7.73
C VAL A 34 -3.53 22.54 8.30
N ARG A 35 -2.76 22.80 9.37
CA ARG A 35 -2.69 24.13 10.01
C ARG A 35 -2.00 25.21 9.15
N ARG A 36 -1.00 24.88 8.32
CA ARG A 36 -0.39 25.84 7.38
C ARG A 36 -1.34 26.26 6.26
N PHE A 37 -2.26 25.39 5.86
CA PHE A 37 -3.31 25.71 4.89
C PHE A 37 -4.38 26.64 5.51
N THR A 38 -4.71 26.45 6.79
CA THR A 38 -5.65 27.33 7.52
C THR A 38 -5.05 28.70 7.87
N MET A 39 -3.76 28.77 8.23
CA MET A 39 -3.10 30.06 8.51
C MET A 39 -2.89 30.92 7.25
N LYS A 40 -2.69 30.31 6.08
CA LYS A 40 -2.56 31.06 4.82
C LYS A 40 -3.90 31.65 4.33
N MET A 41 -5.03 31.04 4.70
CA MET A 41 -6.37 31.62 4.46
C MET A 41 -6.73 32.71 5.48
N SER A 42 -6.30 32.61 6.74
CA SER A 42 -6.54 33.68 7.74
C SER A 42 -5.77 34.98 7.47
N ASN A 43 -4.69 34.93 6.69
CA ASN A 43 -3.90 36.12 6.33
C ASN A 43 -4.38 36.84 5.07
N MET A 44 -5.40 36.33 4.37
CA MET A 44 -6.04 37.03 3.24
C MET A 44 -7.29 37.83 3.62
N THR A 45 -7.70 37.81 4.89
CA THR A 45 -8.80 38.63 5.42
C THR A 45 -8.48 39.08 6.85
N LYS A 46 -7.76 40.21 7.00
CA LYS A 46 -8.01 41.16 8.11
C LYS A 46 -7.16 42.43 8.01
N THR A 47 -7.84 43.50 7.62
CA THR A 47 -7.58 44.89 8.03
C THR A 47 -7.61 45.05 9.57
N LYS A 48 -6.65 45.83 10.09
CA LYS A 48 -6.59 46.57 11.37
C LYS A 48 -7.72 46.33 12.41
N THR A 49 -7.36 45.88 13.62
CA THR A 49 -7.47 46.66 14.89
C THR A 49 -6.91 45.90 16.11
N HIS A 50 -6.39 46.65 17.09
CA HIS A 50 -5.65 46.25 18.30
C HIS A 50 -6.48 45.59 19.42
N ARG A 51 -5.90 44.62 20.14
CA ARG A 51 -5.53 44.64 21.60
C ARG A 51 -5.27 43.21 22.16
N HIS A 52 -4.19 43.07 22.93
CA HIS A 52 -3.86 41.97 23.88
C HIS A 52 -4.62 42.17 25.23
N PRO A 53 -4.57 41.28 26.26
CA PRO A 53 -3.66 40.13 26.50
C PRO A 53 -4.28 38.82 27.08
N GLU A 54 -3.42 37.79 27.12
CA GLU A 54 -3.27 36.68 28.10
C GLU A 54 -4.46 35.75 28.49
N ALA A 55 -4.27 34.44 28.27
CA ALA A 55 -4.48 33.41 29.30
C ALA A 55 -3.90 32.05 28.87
N VAL A 56 -3.01 31.55 29.73
CA VAL A 56 -2.51 30.18 29.88
C VAL A 56 -3.68 29.23 30.18
N PHE A 57 -3.76 28.04 29.56
CA PHE A 57 -4.31 26.84 30.22
C PHE A 57 -3.89 25.53 29.54
N ALA A 58 -3.43 24.61 30.38
CA ALA A 58 -2.99 23.27 30.11
C ALA A 58 -4.16 22.26 30.11
N LEU A 59 -3.92 21.12 29.46
CA LEU A 59 -4.45 19.76 29.72
C LEU A 59 -5.93 19.59 30.10
N ALA A 60 -6.68 18.95 29.20
CA ALA A 60 -7.67 17.94 29.60
C ALA A 60 -7.92 16.96 28.44
N THR A 61 -7.52 15.71 28.68
CA THR A 61 -7.92 14.50 27.98
C THR A 61 -9.45 14.44 27.92
N GLY A 62 -10.02 14.58 26.72
CA GLY A 62 -11.45 14.52 26.50
C GLY A 62 -11.74 13.61 25.32
N VAL A 63 -12.17 12.38 25.61
CA VAL A 63 -12.78 11.45 24.65
C VAL A 63 -14.01 12.14 24.06
N LEU A 64 -13.85 12.78 22.91
CA LEU A 64 -14.96 13.32 22.14
C LEU A 64 -15.55 12.16 21.35
N VAL A 65 -16.52 11.47 21.94
CA VAL A 65 -17.45 10.62 21.19
C VAL A 65 -18.25 11.54 20.27
N VAL A 66 -17.74 11.80 19.08
CA VAL A 66 -18.52 12.42 18.01
C VAL A 66 -19.50 11.35 17.55
N ALA A 67 -20.71 11.41 18.10
CA ALA A 67 -21.86 10.78 17.50
C ALA A 67 -21.97 11.29 16.06
N VAL A 68 -21.50 10.48 15.11
CA VAL A 68 -21.76 10.67 13.68
C VAL A 68 -23.28 10.58 13.57
N VAL A 69 -23.93 11.74 13.49
CA VAL A 69 -25.32 11.83 13.05
C VAL A 69 -25.29 11.36 11.59
N LEU A 70 -25.50 10.06 11.42
CA LEU A 70 -25.65 9.41 10.14
C LEU A 70 -26.96 9.92 9.53
N ALA A 71 -26.87 11.05 8.83
CA ALA A 71 -27.86 11.41 7.84
C ALA A 71 -27.66 10.42 6.68
N TRP A 72 -28.23 9.22 6.81
CA TRP A 72 -28.33 8.22 5.76
C TRP A 72 -29.27 8.75 4.69
N THR A 73 -28.78 9.63 3.82
CA THR A 73 -29.48 9.94 2.58
C THR A 73 -29.20 8.79 1.63
N THR A 74 -30.16 7.90 1.49
CA THR A 74 -30.25 6.89 0.44
C THR A 74 -30.27 7.59 -0.92
N LEU A 75 -29.11 7.82 -1.53
CA LEU A 75 -29.03 8.35 -2.89
C LEU A 75 -28.56 7.24 -3.84
N SER A 76 -29.37 6.20 -3.92
CA SER A 76 -29.64 5.55 -5.19
C SER A 76 -31.03 6.02 -5.58
N PHE A 77 -31.15 7.07 -6.38
CA PHE A 77 -32.40 7.28 -7.11
C PHE A 77 -32.52 6.10 -8.07
N GLY A 78 -33.32 5.11 -7.69
CA GLY A 78 -33.75 4.06 -8.60
C GLY A 78 -34.33 4.69 -9.86
N LEU A 79 -34.27 3.96 -10.98
CA LEU A 79 -34.97 4.39 -12.18
C LEU A 79 -36.48 4.46 -11.89
N THR A 80 -37.22 5.23 -12.68
CA THR A 80 -38.67 5.35 -12.49
C THR A 80 -39.32 3.98 -12.67
N ALA A 81 -39.89 3.45 -11.58
CA ALA A 81 -40.54 2.14 -11.55
C ALA A 81 -41.62 2.02 -12.63
N GLY A 82 -41.71 0.84 -13.25
CA GLY A 82 -42.67 0.55 -14.32
C GLY A 82 -42.35 1.19 -15.68
N THR A 83 -41.27 1.98 -15.79
CA THR A 83 -40.82 2.55 -17.07
C THR A 83 -39.94 1.56 -17.81
N THR A 84 -40.15 1.41 -19.12
CA THR A 84 -39.26 0.63 -20.00
C THR A 84 -38.11 1.50 -20.49
N TYR A 85 -36.90 0.96 -20.38
CA TYR A 85 -35.65 1.59 -20.81
C TYR A 85 -35.02 0.77 -21.93
N THR A 86 -34.27 1.46 -22.79
CA THR A 86 -33.42 0.83 -23.80
C THR A 86 -32.01 0.71 -23.25
N ILE A 87 -31.41 -0.47 -23.41
CA ILE A 87 -30.03 -0.76 -23.03
C ILE A 87 -29.25 -1.01 -24.31
N GLU A 88 -28.18 -0.26 -24.51
CA GLU A 88 -27.26 -0.37 -25.65
C GLU A 88 -25.87 -0.76 -25.15
N VAL A 89 -25.18 -1.58 -25.95
CA VAL A 89 -23.80 -1.99 -25.69
C VAL A 89 -22.96 -1.60 -26.91
N ASP A 90 -21.99 -0.73 -26.67
CA ASP A 90 -20.99 -0.29 -27.64
C ASP A 90 -19.60 -0.80 -27.23
N LYS A 91 -18.61 -0.74 -28.13
CA LYS A 91 -17.21 -0.98 -27.77
C LYS A 91 -16.40 0.30 -27.73
N ILE A 92 -15.35 0.32 -26.92
CA ILE A 92 -14.27 1.28 -27.09
C ILE A 92 -13.28 0.69 -28.10
N ALA A 93 -13.03 1.41 -29.19
CA ALA A 93 -12.05 1.04 -30.19
C ALA A 93 -10.63 1.34 -29.69
N SER A 94 -9.62 0.76 -30.36
CA SER A 94 -8.21 0.91 -29.98
C SER A 94 -7.69 2.35 -30.05
N ASP A 95 -8.42 3.26 -30.70
CA ASP A 95 -8.14 4.70 -30.73
C ASP A 95 -8.88 5.48 -29.63
N GLY A 96 -9.50 4.76 -28.68
CA GLY A 96 -10.26 5.32 -27.56
C GLY A 96 -11.65 5.85 -27.92
N THR A 97 -12.08 5.76 -29.18
CA THR A 97 -13.43 6.21 -29.60
C THR A 97 -14.49 5.14 -29.31
N VAL A 98 -15.74 5.58 -29.08
CA VAL A 98 -16.87 4.65 -28.92
C VAL A 98 -17.41 4.25 -30.29
N THR A 99 -17.46 2.95 -30.57
CA THR A 99 -17.97 2.35 -31.80
C THR A 99 -19.23 1.55 -31.52
N ASP A 100 -20.30 1.87 -32.24
CA ASP A 100 -21.59 1.18 -32.17
C ASP A 100 -21.46 -0.30 -32.60
N LEU A 101 -21.98 -1.21 -31.79
CA LEU A 101 -22.06 -2.64 -32.10
C LEU A 101 -23.43 -3.07 -32.64
N SER A 102 -24.40 -2.14 -32.68
CA SER A 102 -25.81 -2.38 -32.95
C SER A 102 -26.43 -3.42 -32.01
N LEU A 103 -25.89 -3.53 -30.79
CA LEU A 103 -26.37 -4.43 -29.74
C LEU A 103 -27.28 -3.64 -28.79
N SER A 104 -28.56 -3.99 -28.77
CA SER A 104 -29.53 -3.37 -27.87
C SER A 104 -30.58 -4.34 -27.36
N THR A 105 -31.17 -4.01 -26.22
CA THR A 105 -32.33 -4.70 -25.63
C THR A 105 -33.18 -3.70 -24.85
N THR A 106 -34.30 -4.14 -24.30
CA THR A 106 -35.17 -3.31 -23.44
C THR A 106 -35.48 -4.03 -22.15
N ALA A 107 -35.56 -3.29 -21.05
CA ALA A 107 -36.00 -3.82 -19.75
C ALA A 107 -36.90 -2.81 -19.04
N THR A 108 -37.82 -3.31 -18.23
CA THR A 108 -38.72 -2.49 -17.41
C THR A 108 -38.20 -2.43 -15.99
N ALA A 109 -38.13 -1.22 -15.44
CA ALA A 109 -37.68 -1.02 -14.06
C ALA A 109 -38.68 -1.62 -13.07
N ASP A 110 -38.20 -2.39 -12.10
CA ASP A 110 -39.02 -2.97 -11.03
C ASP A 110 -39.47 -1.92 -10.00
N SER A 111 -40.09 -2.36 -8.90
CA SER A 111 -40.57 -1.47 -7.83
C SER A 111 -39.46 -0.70 -7.13
N ASP A 112 -38.24 -1.22 -7.17
CA ASP A 112 -37.05 -0.61 -6.57
C ASP A 112 -36.28 0.23 -7.59
N GLY A 113 -36.78 0.31 -8.83
CA GLY A 113 -36.15 1.05 -9.92
C GLY A 113 -34.92 0.34 -10.52
N LYS A 114 -34.80 -0.98 -10.39
CA LYS A 114 -33.71 -1.79 -10.95
C LYS A 114 -34.10 -2.41 -12.28
N LEU A 115 -33.10 -2.63 -13.13
CA LEU A 115 -33.24 -3.33 -14.42
C LEU A 115 -32.48 -4.64 -14.36
N ALA A 116 -33.12 -5.72 -14.82
CA ALA A 116 -32.48 -6.99 -15.09
C ALA A 116 -32.57 -7.28 -16.59
N PHE A 117 -31.45 -7.61 -17.22
CA PHE A 117 -31.36 -7.95 -18.63
C PHE A 117 -30.19 -8.92 -18.88
N THR A 118 -30.25 -9.62 -20.00
CA THR A 118 -29.17 -10.46 -20.52
C THR A 118 -29.00 -10.13 -22.00
N MET A 119 -27.76 -10.11 -22.47
CA MET A 119 -27.44 -9.85 -23.87
C MET A 119 -26.43 -10.89 -24.37
N SER A 120 -26.61 -11.34 -25.61
CA SER A 120 -25.70 -12.26 -26.30
C SER A 120 -25.05 -11.56 -27.50
N GLY A 121 -23.99 -12.15 -28.05
CA GLY A 121 -23.25 -11.56 -29.18
C GLY A 121 -22.30 -10.43 -28.79
N VAL A 122 -22.05 -10.26 -27.49
CA VAL A 122 -21.07 -9.29 -26.96
C VAL A 122 -19.65 -9.79 -27.29
N PRO A 123 -18.77 -8.95 -27.84
CA PRO A 123 -17.38 -9.32 -28.11
C PRO A 123 -16.62 -9.63 -26.81
N ASP A 124 -15.69 -10.58 -26.88
CA ASP A 124 -14.80 -10.92 -25.76
C ASP A 124 -13.49 -10.14 -25.79
N ASN A 125 -12.67 -10.35 -24.75
CA ASN A 125 -11.39 -9.70 -24.55
C ASN A 125 -10.32 -10.03 -25.59
N SER A 126 -10.59 -10.90 -26.57
CA SER A 126 -9.72 -11.11 -27.74
C SER A 126 -9.95 -10.06 -28.83
N SER A 127 -11.07 -9.33 -28.77
CA SER A 127 -11.52 -8.43 -29.85
C SER A 127 -11.78 -6.98 -29.41
N CYS A 128 -11.87 -6.74 -28.10
CA CYS A 128 -11.94 -5.41 -27.49
C CYS A 128 -11.41 -5.47 -26.06
N ASN A 129 -10.90 -4.36 -25.53
CA ASN A 129 -10.57 -4.30 -24.10
C ASN A 129 -11.79 -3.88 -23.26
N PHE A 130 -12.61 -2.95 -23.76
CA PHE A 130 -13.71 -2.36 -23.00
C PHE A 130 -14.98 -2.13 -23.82
N LEU A 131 -16.11 -2.18 -23.11
CA LEU A 131 -17.46 -1.92 -23.59
C LEU A 131 -18.04 -0.69 -22.88
N VAL A 132 -18.98 -0.02 -23.55
CA VAL A 132 -19.82 1.03 -22.96
C VAL A 132 -21.24 0.51 -22.89
N ILE A 133 -21.81 0.48 -21.68
CA ILE A 133 -23.22 0.19 -21.48
C ILE A 133 -23.95 1.52 -21.30
N THR A 134 -24.92 1.80 -22.17
CA THR A 134 -25.74 3.01 -22.12
C THR A 134 -27.20 2.63 -21.88
N ILE A 135 -27.83 3.24 -20.87
CA ILE A 135 -29.26 3.07 -20.57
C ILE A 135 -29.98 4.37 -20.92
N LYS A 136 -30.97 4.29 -21.80
CA LYS A 136 -31.80 5.40 -22.26
C LYS A 136 -33.24 5.26 -21.80
N ASP A 137 -33.87 6.38 -21.46
CA ASP A 137 -35.31 6.42 -21.23
C ASP A 137 -36.12 6.39 -22.54
N ASN A 138 -37.44 6.45 -22.43
CA ASN A 138 -38.36 6.45 -23.57
C ASN A 138 -38.25 7.69 -24.48
N THR A 139 -37.55 8.74 -24.06
CA THR A 139 -37.25 9.92 -24.87
C THR A 139 -35.90 9.81 -25.60
N GLY A 140 -35.16 8.74 -25.36
CA GLY A 140 -33.79 8.56 -25.86
C GLY A 140 -32.73 9.27 -25.02
N THR A 141 -33.10 9.84 -23.87
CA THR A 141 -32.15 10.51 -22.98
C THR A 141 -31.34 9.48 -22.21
N VAL A 142 -30.01 9.65 -22.18
CA VAL A 142 -29.12 8.79 -21.40
C VAL A 142 -29.35 9.04 -19.92
N VAL A 143 -29.89 8.03 -19.23
CA VAL A 143 -30.13 8.08 -17.79
C VAL A 143 -29.02 7.39 -17.01
N ARG A 144 -28.37 6.37 -17.59
CA ARG A 144 -27.21 5.71 -16.99
C ARG A 144 -26.16 5.34 -18.03
N ARG A 145 -24.89 5.30 -17.61
CA ARG A 145 -23.77 4.83 -18.41
C ARG A 145 -22.70 4.17 -17.55
N SER A 146 -22.01 3.17 -18.09
CA SER A 146 -20.83 2.56 -17.47
C SER A 146 -19.83 2.13 -18.54
N VAL A 147 -18.53 2.17 -18.21
CA VAL A 147 -17.47 1.48 -18.96
C VAL A 147 -17.16 0.20 -18.22
N VAL A 148 -17.11 -0.94 -18.92
CA VAL A 148 -16.79 -2.26 -18.35
C VAL A 148 -15.77 -2.98 -19.23
N PRO A 149 -14.91 -3.86 -18.69
CA PRO A 149 -14.06 -4.73 -19.50
C PRO A 149 -14.88 -5.63 -20.43
N CYS A 150 -14.29 -6.06 -21.54
CA CYS A 150 -14.87 -7.13 -22.35
C CYS A 150 -14.78 -8.47 -21.58
N PRO A 151 -15.78 -9.37 -21.69
CA PRO A 151 -15.77 -10.68 -21.03
C PRO A 151 -14.54 -11.50 -21.41
N ASN A 152 -14.08 -12.36 -20.49
CA ASN A 152 -13.18 -13.45 -20.86
C ASN A 152 -13.85 -14.38 -21.87
N ALA A 153 -13.06 -14.94 -22.80
CA ALA A 153 -13.58 -15.84 -23.81
C ALA A 153 -14.36 -17.02 -23.20
N GLY A 154 -15.64 -17.15 -23.55
CA GLY A 154 -16.54 -18.19 -23.05
C GLY A 154 -17.23 -17.89 -21.72
N ASP A 155 -16.85 -16.81 -21.03
CA ASP A 155 -17.45 -16.43 -19.75
C ASP A 155 -18.63 -15.48 -19.92
N THR A 156 -19.49 -15.43 -18.89
CA THR A 156 -20.51 -14.40 -18.76
C THR A 156 -19.98 -13.26 -17.93
N LEU A 157 -20.09 -12.01 -18.41
CA LEU A 157 -19.72 -10.83 -17.65
C LEU A 157 -20.88 -10.34 -16.76
N PRO A 158 -20.79 -10.44 -15.43
CA PRO A 158 -21.72 -9.76 -14.55
C PRO A 158 -21.49 -8.25 -14.62
N VAL A 159 -22.56 -7.46 -14.84
CA VAL A 159 -22.47 -6.00 -14.93
C VAL A 159 -23.42 -5.32 -13.96
N GLY A 160 -22.94 -4.23 -13.34
CA GLY A 160 -23.73 -3.32 -12.52
C GLY A 160 -23.57 -1.89 -13.01
N VAL A 161 -24.68 -1.23 -13.31
CA VAL A 161 -24.70 0.18 -13.77
C VAL A 161 -25.50 1.00 -12.76
N SER A 162 -24.94 2.13 -12.33
CA SER A 162 -25.58 2.99 -11.32
C SER A 162 -25.38 4.48 -11.63
N GLY A 163 -26.04 5.38 -10.89
CA GLY A 163 -25.85 6.82 -11.10
C GLY A 163 -24.41 7.28 -10.88
N ILE A 164 -23.64 6.56 -10.06
CA ILE A 164 -22.22 6.83 -9.79
C ILE A 164 -21.36 6.53 -11.02
N THR A 165 -21.72 5.51 -11.81
CA THR A 165 -20.92 5.11 -12.98
C THR A 165 -21.06 6.09 -14.13
N ASN A 166 -22.04 7.00 -14.14
CA ASN A 166 -22.23 7.97 -15.23
C ASN A 166 -21.04 8.90 -15.38
N ALA A 167 -20.71 9.64 -14.30
CA ALA A 167 -19.60 10.59 -14.32
C ALA A 167 -18.26 9.87 -14.56
N GLN A 168 -18.09 8.67 -13.98
CA GLN A 168 -16.93 7.82 -14.21
C GLN A 168 -16.81 7.38 -15.67
N ALA A 169 -17.91 6.95 -16.28
CA ALA A 169 -17.93 6.52 -17.67
C ALA A 169 -17.69 7.68 -18.64
N ASP A 170 -18.32 8.83 -18.43
CA ASP A 170 -18.12 10.00 -19.28
C ASP A 170 -16.67 10.51 -19.19
N ALA A 171 -16.09 10.49 -17.99
CA ALA A 171 -14.68 10.81 -17.78
C ALA A 171 -13.75 9.83 -18.51
N LEU A 172 -13.99 8.52 -18.35
CA LEU A 172 -13.20 7.48 -18.98
C LEU A 172 -13.29 7.55 -20.51
N ILE A 173 -14.49 7.71 -21.06
CA ILE A 173 -14.69 7.84 -22.51
C ILE A 173 -13.96 9.08 -23.04
N ALA A 174 -14.05 10.21 -22.33
CA ALA A 174 -13.31 11.41 -22.70
C ALA A 174 -11.79 11.20 -22.61
N ALA A 175 -11.31 10.49 -21.58
CA ALA A 175 -9.90 10.20 -21.38
C ALA A 175 -9.32 9.28 -22.45
N LEU A 176 -10.00 8.18 -22.74
CA LEU A 176 -9.58 7.20 -23.76
C LEU A 176 -9.53 7.88 -25.13
N LYS A 177 -10.56 8.65 -25.47
CA LYS A 177 -10.60 9.44 -26.70
C LYS A 177 -9.48 10.48 -26.78
N ALA A 178 -9.18 11.17 -25.68
CA ALA A 178 -8.10 12.16 -25.63
C ALA A 178 -6.71 11.51 -25.71
N ALA A 179 -6.55 10.33 -25.12
CA ALA A 179 -5.33 9.53 -25.20
C ALA A 179 -5.13 8.90 -26.58
N GLY A 180 -6.21 8.74 -27.36
CA GLY A 180 -6.16 8.02 -28.62
C GLY A 180 -5.90 6.52 -28.42
N SER A 181 -6.33 5.97 -27.29
CA SER A 181 -6.02 4.61 -26.86
C SER A 181 -7.12 4.01 -25.98
N ASP A 182 -7.25 2.69 -25.99
CA ASP A 182 -8.05 1.90 -25.05
C ASP A 182 -7.21 1.22 -23.95
N ASP A 183 -6.04 1.78 -23.61
CA ASP A 183 -5.07 1.17 -22.69
C ASP A 183 -5.73 0.76 -21.34
N PRO A 184 -5.69 -0.55 -20.97
CA PRO A 184 -6.19 -1.02 -19.70
C PRO A 184 -5.58 -0.36 -18.47
N ILE A 185 -4.33 0.11 -18.53
CA ILE A 185 -3.68 0.84 -17.43
C ILE A 185 -4.43 2.16 -17.19
N LEU A 186 -4.72 2.93 -18.25
CA LEU A 186 -5.46 4.19 -18.16
C LEU A 186 -6.86 3.98 -17.57
N VAL A 187 -7.54 2.90 -17.95
CA VAL A 187 -8.87 2.59 -17.42
C VAL A 187 -8.84 2.28 -15.93
N VAL A 188 -7.87 1.49 -15.44
CA VAL A 188 -7.70 1.22 -14.00
C VAL A 188 -7.51 2.52 -13.22
N PHE A 189 -6.65 3.43 -13.70
CA PHE A 189 -6.47 4.73 -13.08
C PHE A 189 -7.74 5.59 -13.14
N GLY A 190 -8.45 5.60 -14.27
CA GLY A 190 -9.70 6.33 -14.39
C GLY A 190 -10.77 5.83 -13.41
N TYR A 191 -10.87 4.51 -13.21
CA TYR A 191 -11.75 3.95 -12.18
C TYR A 191 -11.34 4.38 -10.77
N ALA A 192 -10.03 4.45 -10.49
CA ALA A 192 -9.51 4.82 -9.18
C ALA A 192 -9.67 6.33 -8.88
N ILE A 193 -9.61 7.18 -9.90
CA ILE A 193 -9.67 8.65 -9.83
C ILE A 193 -11.11 9.16 -9.69
N VAL A 194 -12.04 8.62 -10.47
CA VAL A 194 -13.42 9.13 -10.53
C VAL A 194 -14.32 8.35 -9.59
N ARG A 195 -14.35 8.76 -8.32
CA ARG A 195 -15.14 8.10 -7.25
C ARG A 195 -16.43 8.82 -6.87
N SER A 196 -16.64 10.05 -7.34
CA SER A 196 -17.78 10.88 -6.97
C SER A 196 -18.53 11.42 -8.18
N SER A 197 -19.86 11.41 -8.10
CA SER A 197 -20.75 12.07 -9.06
C SER A 197 -20.69 13.60 -8.98
N SER A 198 -20.02 14.17 -7.98
CA SER A 198 -19.85 15.62 -7.83
C SER A 198 -18.67 16.20 -8.60
N ILE A 199 -17.85 15.35 -9.23
CA ILE A 199 -16.74 15.82 -10.07
C ILE A 199 -17.32 16.39 -11.37
N ASN A 200 -17.00 17.65 -11.66
CA ASN A 200 -17.49 18.33 -12.84
C ASN A 200 -16.69 17.92 -14.11
N ALA A 201 -17.25 18.20 -15.29
CA ALA A 201 -16.62 17.83 -16.57
C ALA A 201 -15.23 18.47 -16.81
N THR A 202 -14.96 19.65 -16.24
CA THR A 202 -13.66 20.33 -16.38
C THR A 202 -12.59 19.61 -15.58
N ASP A 203 -12.89 19.24 -14.32
CA ASP A 203 -12.01 18.42 -13.49
C ASP A 203 -11.72 17.08 -14.19
N LEU A 204 -12.75 16.42 -14.72
CA LEU A 204 -12.62 15.13 -15.43
C LEU A 204 -11.70 15.23 -16.65
N SER A 205 -11.89 16.23 -17.51
CA SER A 205 -11.07 16.43 -18.71
C SER A 205 -9.61 16.76 -18.37
N THR A 206 -9.37 17.53 -17.31
CA THR A 206 -8.03 17.86 -16.84
C THR A 206 -7.32 16.63 -16.27
N MET A 207 -7.99 15.87 -15.40
CA MET A 207 -7.43 14.64 -14.83
C MET A 207 -7.12 13.60 -15.90
N ALA A 208 -7.99 13.44 -16.89
CA ALA A 208 -7.76 12.56 -18.04
C ALA A 208 -6.46 12.91 -18.79
N THR A 209 -6.27 14.18 -19.08
CA THR A 209 -5.09 14.68 -19.81
C THR A 209 -3.81 14.46 -19.00
N ILE A 210 -3.86 14.71 -17.68
CA ILE A 210 -2.71 14.51 -16.79
C ILE A 210 -2.39 13.03 -16.61
N ALA A 211 -3.40 12.18 -16.39
CA ALA A 211 -3.23 10.74 -16.25
C ALA A 211 -2.56 10.15 -17.49
N GLN A 212 -2.99 10.57 -18.68
CA GLN A 212 -2.36 10.11 -19.91
C GLN A 212 -0.89 10.54 -20.01
N GLN A 213 -0.58 11.79 -19.70
CA GLN A 213 0.83 12.22 -19.67
C GLN A 213 1.67 11.44 -18.65
N GLY A 214 1.08 11.03 -17.52
CA GLY A 214 1.76 10.20 -16.54
C GLY A 214 1.97 8.75 -16.98
N ILE A 215 1.10 8.20 -17.82
CA ILE A 215 1.14 6.80 -18.24
C ILE A 215 2.03 6.63 -19.48
N ASP A 216 1.71 7.35 -20.56
CA ASP A 216 2.38 7.21 -21.86
C ASP A 216 3.38 8.32 -22.16
N GLY A 217 3.45 9.37 -21.32
CA GLY A 217 4.45 10.41 -21.47
C GLY A 217 5.88 9.90 -21.24
N SER A 218 6.86 10.63 -21.77
CA SER A 218 8.28 10.30 -21.54
C SER A 218 8.61 10.38 -20.05
N GLY A 219 9.29 9.34 -19.55
CA GLY A 219 9.56 9.14 -18.13
C GLY A 219 8.34 8.69 -17.32
N GLY A 220 7.19 8.45 -17.95
CA GLY A 220 5.97 7.98 -17.33
C GLY A 220 5.97 6.47 -17.06
N TYR A 221 4.79 5.94 -16.72
CA TYR A 221 4.61 4.55 -16.29
C TYR A 221 5.14 3.54 -17.33
N VAL A 222 4.68 3.63 -18.58
CA VAL A 222 5.01 2.66 -19.64
C VAL A 222 6.48 2.80 -20.08
N ASP A 223 6.95 4.04 -20.23
CA ASP A 223 8.35 4.32 -20.58
C ASP A 223 9.30 3.77 -19.50
N TYR A 224 8.97 3.96 -18.21
CA TYR A 224 9.75 3.41 -17.11
C TYR A 224 9.82 1.88 -17.15
N LEU A 225 8.68 1.20 -17.34
CA LEU A 225 8.66 -0.28 -17.41
C LEU A 225 9.57 -0.80 -18.53
N THR A 226 9.46 -0.22 -19.73
CA THR A 226 10.24 -0.66 -20.89
C THR A 226 11.74 -0.38 -20.73
N GLN A 227 12.12 0.80 -20.22
CA GLN A 227 13.52 1.13 -19.91
C GLN A 227 14.14 0.22 -18.84
N ASN A 228 13.31 -0.39 -17.99
CA ASN A 228 13.74 -1.25 -16.89
C ASN A 228 13.53 -2.75 -17.15
N GLY A 229 13.51 -3.13 -18.43
CA GLY A 229 13.61 -4.51 -18.89
C GLY A 229 12.29 -5.24 -19.09
N VAL A 230 11.14 -4.57 -18.96
CA VAL A 230 9.86 -5.15 -19.36
C VAL A 230 9.77 -5.13 -20.88
N THR A 231 9.67 -6.32 -21.47
CA THR A 231 9.56 -6.49 -22.92
C THR A 231 8.18 -6.09 -23.43
N SER A 232 8.07 -5.82 -24.74
CA SER A 232 6.78 -5.53 -25.38
C SER A 232 5.77 -6.67 -25.21
N ASP A 233 6.22 -7.93 -25.26
CA ASP A 233 5.35 -9.10 -25.08
C ASP A 233 4.83 -9.19 -23.64
N GLN A 234 5.69 -8.95 -22.65
CA GLN A 234 5.27 -8.87 -21.24
C GLN A 234 4.30 -7.71 -21.01
N LEU A 235 4.52 -6.56 -21.64
CA LEU A 235 3.60 -5.43 -21.53
C LEU A 235 2.25 -5.70 -22.21
N ALA A 236 2.23 -6.44 -23.32
CA ALA A 236 0.99 -6.87 -23.97
C ALA A 236 0.22 -7.88 -23.10
N ALA A 237 0.93 -8.89 -22.55
CA ALA A 237 0.36 -9.84 -21.60
C ALA A 237 -0.18 -9.15 -20.35
N TYR A 238 0.53 -8.13 -19.86
CA TYR A 238 0.15 -7.31 -18.73
C TYR A 238 -1.20 -6.61 -18.94
N ARG A 239 -1.33 -5.90 -20.06
CA ARG A 239 -2.57 -5.20 -20.44
C ARG A 239 -3.73 -6.18 -20.61
N SER A 240 -3.48 -7.33 -21.25
CA SER A 240 -4.51 -8.37 -21.42
C SER A 240 -4.97 -8.96 -20.08
N ASP A 241 -4.04 -9.25 -19.15
CA ASP A 241 -4.39 -9.80 -17.84
C ASP A 241 -5.16 -8.78 -16.99
N ILE A 242 -4.85 -7.47 -17.09
CA ILE A 242 -5.64 -6.42 -16.43
C ILE A 242 -7.12 -6.51 -16.84
N VAL A 243 -7.41 -6.61 -18.14
CA VAL A 243 -8.80 -6.74 -18.63
C VAL A 243 -9.44 -8.01 -18.09
N SER A 244 -8.71 -9.13 -18.12
CA SER A 244 -9.21 -10.42 -17.65
C SER A 244 -9.58 -10.41 -16.16
N GLN A 245 -8.73 -9.81 -15.32
CA GLN A 245 -8.95 -9.68 -13.88
C GLN A 245 -10.11 -8.71 -13.55
N LEU A 246 -10.25 -7.62 -14.32
CA LEU A 246 -11.40 -6.73 -14.18
C LEU A 246 -12.72 -7.45 -14.50
N ALA A 247 -12.68 -8.39 -15.45
CA ALA A 247 -13.81 -9.16 -15.95
C ALA A 247 -14.11 -10.45 -15.16
N ASP A 248 -13.33 -10.79 -14.12
CA ASP A 248 -13.54 -12.02 -13.34
C ASP A 248 -14.99 -12.10 -12.81
N PRO A 249 -15.75 -13.16 -13.14
CA PRO A 249 -17.16 -13.26 -12.79
C PRO A 249 -17.41 -13.56 -11.30
N THR A 250 -16.37 -13.90 -10.53
CA THR A 250 -16.43 -14.31 -9.13
C THR A 250 -16.15 -13.13 -8.20
N ASP A 251 -15.06 -12.40 -8.45
CA ASP A 251 -14.57 -11.34 -7.57
C ASP A 251 -14.06 -10.09 -8.30
N GLY A 252 -14.18 -10.04 -9.64
CA GLY A 252 -13.74 -8.93 -10.47
C GLY A 252 -14.47 -7.62 -10.18
N TYR A 253 -13.93 -6.52 -10.74
CA TYR A 253 -14.46 -5.18 -10.54
C TYR A 253 -15.94 -5.08 -10.92
N THR A 254 -16.31 -5.61 -12.09
CA THR A 254 -17.70 -5.55 -12.58
C THR A 254 -18.65 -6.40 -11.75
N LYS A 255 -18.19 -7.55 -11.25
CA LYS A 255 -18.94 -8.41 -10.34
C LYS A 255 -19.25 -7.71 -9.03
N LEU A 256 -18.27 -7.01 -8.44
CA LEU A 256 -18.48 -6.24 -7.21
C LEU A 256 -19.44 -5.07 -7.41
N PHE A 257 -19.38 -4.41 -8.57
CA PHE A 257 -20.38 -3.38 -8.94
C PHE A 257 -21.77 -3.97 -9.16
N LYS A 258 -21.88 -5.16 -9.78
CA LYS A 258 -23.15 -5.88 -9.88
C LYS A 258 -23.72 -6.18 -8.50
N ASP A 259 -22.92 -6.75 -7.60
CA ASP A 259 -23.35 -7.03 -6.22
C ASP A 259 -23.83 -5.77 -5.50
N ALA A 260 -23.17 -4.64 -5.74
CA ALA A 260 -23.55 -3.35 -5.18
C ALA A 260 -24.91 -2.84 -5.70
N VAL A 261 -25.26 -3.15 -6.96
CA VAL A 261 -26.54 -2.80 -7.56
C VAL A 261 -27.64 -3.79 -7.16
N ASP A 262 -27.32 -5.08 -7.06
CA ASP A 262 -28.27 -6.14 -6.75
C ASP A 262 -28.76 -6.08 -5.30
N THR A 263 -27.92 -5.66 -4.35
CA THR A 263 -28.33 -5.54 -2.94
C THR A 263 -29.33 -4.41 -2.70
N SER A 264 -30.25 -4.59 -1.75
CA SER A 264 -31.16 -3.55 -1.25
C SER A 264 -30.61 -2.81 -0.04
N ASP A 265 -29.56 -3.33 0.60
CA ASP A 265 -28.92 -2.71 1.75
C ASP A 265 -27.86 -1.69 1.32
N SER A 266 -28.10 -0.42 1.64
CA SER A 266 -27.23 0.68 1.23
C SER A 266 -25.80 0.59 1.79
N SER A 267 -25.62 0.02 2.98
CA SER A 267 -24.31 -0.19 3.60
C SER A 267 -23.52 -1.25 2.84
N THR A 268 -24.17 -2.37 2.50
CA THR A 268 -23.62 -3.45 1.69
C THR A 268 -23.29 -2.95 0.28
N ALA A 269 -24.17 -2.14 -0.33
CA ALA A 269 -23.91 -1.54 -1.63
C ALA A 269 -22.65 -0.66 -1.60
N ALA A 270 -22.51 0.18 -0.58
CA ALA A 270 -21.33 1.02 -0.41
C ALA A 270 -20.06 0.19 -0.14
N SER A 271 -20.16 -0.84 0.71
CA SER A 271 -19.05 -1.77 0.97
C SER A 271 -18.58 -2.48 -0.29
N LYS A 272 -19.50 -2.97 -1.14
CA LYS A 272 -19.16 -3.64 -2.40
C LYS A 272 -18.48 -2.71 -3.40
N ARG A 273 -18.95 -1.46 -3.53
CA ARG A 273 -18.27 -0.44 -4.35
C ARG A 273 -16.87 -0.13 -3.84
N GLY A 274 -16.74 0.02 -2.52
CA GLY A 274 -15.46 0.27 -1.88
C GLY A 274 -14.45 -0.88 -2.08
N LYS A 275 -14.92 -2.13 -1.99
CA LYS A 275 -14.10 -3.30 -2.34
C LYS A 275 -13.67 -3.30 -3.81
N ALA A 276 -14.56 -2.94 -4.72
CA ALA A 276 -14.23 -2.83 -6.15
C ALA A 276 -13.12 -1.81 -6.39
N ALA A 277 -13.22 -0.63 -5.77
CA ALA A 277 -12.22 0.41 -5.88
C ALA A 277 -10.89 0.01 -5.23
N ALA A 278 -10.91 -0.73 -4.12
CA ALA A 278 -9.71 -1.24 -3.48
C ALA A 278 -9.03 -2.36 -4.30
N LEU A 279 -9.77 -3.09 -5.14
CA LEU A 279 -9.24 -4.16 -5.99
C LEU A 279 -8.41 -3.63 -7.19
N LEU A 280 -8.76 -2.46 -7.72
CA LEU A 280 -8.19 -1.88 -8.94
C LEU A 280 -6.65 -1.91 -8.98
N LEU A 281 -6.00 -1.44 -7.92
CA LEU A 281 -4.54 -1.39 -7.89
C LEU A 281 -3.89 -2.75 -7.62
N GLN A 282 -4.59 -3.67 -6.96
CA GLN A 282 -4.13 -5.05 -6.79
C GLN A 282 -4.13 -5.81 -8.13
N ILE A 283 -5.07 -5.50 -9.04
CA ILE A 283 -5.11 -6.05 -10.39
C ILE A 283 -3.80 -5.73 -11.13
N LEU A 284 -3.29 -4.51 -11.02
CA LEU A 284 -2.02 -4.11 -11.64
C LEU A 284 -0.81 -4.91 -11.12
N VAL A 285 -0.88 -5.45 -9.91
CA VAL A 285 0.22 -6.23 -9.32
C VAL A 285 0.11 -7.69 -9.77
N LYS A 286 -1.09 -8.26 -9.66
CA LYS A 286 -1.37 -9.63 -10.11
C LYS A 286 -1.07 -9.80 -11.60
N ALA A 287 -1.47 -8.83 -12.41
CA ALA A 287 -1.21 -8.82 -13.84
C ALA A 287 0.29 -8.82 -14.16
N ALA A 288 1.13 -8.15 -13.35
CA ALA A 288 2.57 -8.13 -13.57
C ALA A 288 3.20 -9.51 -13.35
N THR A 289 2.75 -10.19 -12.29
CA THR A 289 3.15 -11.59 -12.01
C THR A 289 2.75 -12.50 -13.15
N ASN A 290 1.49 -12.42 -13.60
CA ASN A 290 0.97 -13.26 -14.69
C ASN A 290 1.67 -12.98 -16.02
N ALA A 291 2.02 -11.72 -16.27
CA ALA A 291 2.81 -11.29 -17.42
C ALA A 291 4.31 -11.66 -17.31
N GLY A 292 4.76 -12.19 -16.17
CA GLY A 292 6.11 -12.69 -16.00
C GLY A 292 7.18 -11.62 -15.77
N PHE A 293 6.85 -10.49 -15.14
CA PHE A 293 7.84 -9.50 -14.69
C PHE A 293 7.66 -9.12 -13.21
N SER A 294 8.69 -8.51 -12.61
CA SER A 294 8.68 -8.18 -11.19
C SER A 294 7.63 -7.13 -10.83
N GLN A 295 6.86 -7.38 -9.78
CA GLN A 295 5.94 -6.41 -9.18
C GLN A 295 6.64 -5.13 -8.69
N ASP A 296 7.96 -5.17 -8.43
CA ASP A 296 8.70 -3.96 -8.09
C ASP A 296 8.65 -2.93 -9.23
N ARG A 297 8.67 -3.40 -10.48
CA ARG A 297 8.59 -2.53 -11.65
C ARG A 297 7.27 -1.77 -11.70
N VAL A 298 6.18 -2.37 -11.22
CA VAL A 298 4.88 -1.68 -11.09
C VAL A 298 5.00 -0.51 -10.13
N ILE A 299 5.49 -0.73 -8.91
CA ILE A 299 5.66 0.34 -7.89
C ILE A 299 6.62 1.44 -8.36
N GLU A 300 7.72 1.06 -8.99
CA GLU A 300 8.66 2.03 -9.53
C GLU A 300 8.04 2.86 -10.67
N ALA A 301 7.26 2.22 -11.56
CA ALA A 301 6.51 2.91 -12.61
C ALA A 301 5.41 3.83 -12.05
N PHE A 302 4.79 3.47 -10.91
CA PHE A 302 3.89 4.36 -10.17
C PHE A 302 4.60 5.62 -9.68
N ASN A 303 5.81 5.49 -9.14
CA ASN A 303 6.61 6.64 -8.72
C ASN A 303 7.00 7.53 -9.91
N ALA A 304 7.38 6.91 -11.04
CA ALA A 304 7.69 7.61 -12.29
C ALA A 304 6.47 8.38 -12.83
N MET A 305 5.29 7.76 -12.84
CA MET A 305 4.03 8.43 -13.14
C MET A 305 3.75 9.58 -12.16
N GLY A 306 3.94 9.36 -10.85
CA GLY A 306 3.73 10.37 -9.81
C GLY A 306 4.64 11.60 -9.97
N ALA A 307 5.88 11.41 -10.44
CA ALA A 307 6.81 12.49 -10.74
C ALA A 307 6.31 13.45 -11.83
N ILE A 308 5.42 12.99 -12.71
CA ILE A 308 4.78 13.80 -13.76
C ILE A 308 3.42 14.32 -13.29
N VAL A 309 2.59 13.43 -12.77
CA VAL A 309 1.18 13.71 -12.44
C VAL A 309 1.06 14.71 -11.30
N VAL A 310 1.83 14.56 -10.22
CA VAL A 310 1.68 15.40 -9.02
C VAL A 310 1.97 16.88 -9.33
N PRO A 311 3.10 17.25 -9.97
CA PRO A 311 3.34 18.65 -10.35
C PRO A 311 2.29 19.23 -11.30
N LEU A 312 1.81 18.43 -12.27
CA LEU A 312 0.77 18.87 -13.20
C LEU A 312 -0.57 19.12 -12.50
N MET A 313 -0.96 18.27 -11.55
CA MET A 313 -2.16 18.46 -10.74
C MET A 313 -2.04 19.69 -9.84
N ASP A 314 -0.88 19.89 -9.21
CA ASP A 314 -0.62 21.10 -8.40
C ASP A 314 -0.74 22.38 -9.23
N GLN A 315 -0.26 22.34 -10.47
CA GLN A 315 -0.37 23.46 -11.39
C GLN A 315 -1.82 23.68 -11.84
N ALA A 316 -2.55 22.63 -12.20
CA ALA A 316 -3.96 22.71 -12.57
C ALA A 316 -4.85 23.27 -11.45
N VAL A 317 -4.55 22.96 -10.18
CA VAL A 317 -5.24 23.57 -9.04
C VAL A 317 -4.96 25.07 -8.93
N LYS A 318 -3.72 25.52 -9.17
CA LYS A 318 -3.38 26.94 -9.17
C LYS A 318 -4.06 27.69 -10.32
N ASP A 319 -4.15 27.05 -11.48
CA ASP A 319 -4.77 27.60 -12.68
C ASP A 319 -6.30 27.56 -12.64
N GLY A 320 -6.88 26.87 -11.65
CA GLY A 320 -8.32 26.74 -11.47
C GLY A 320 -9.00 25.78 -12.44
N THR A 321 -8.23 24.98 -13.18
CA THR A 321 -8.72 23.94 -14.10
C THR A 321 -8.96 22.59 -13.41
N LEU A 322 -8.47 22.44 -12.18
CA LEU A 322 -8.75 21.32 -11.30
C LEU A 322 -9.17 21.83 -9.92
N SER A 323 -10.29 21.35 -9.39
CA SER A 323 -10.71 21.69 -8.04
C SER A 323 -9.79 21.06 -6.97
N ALA A 324 -9.53 21.78 -5.88
CA ALA A 324 -8.76 21.24 -4.75
C ALA A 324 -9.41 19.99 -4.14
N LYS A 325 -10.75 19.90 -4.20
CA LYS A 325 -11.51 18.71 -3.82
C LYS A 325 -11.17 17.53 -4.72
N ALA A 326 -11.19 17.70 -6.05
CA ALA A 326 -10.83 16.65 -6.99
C ALA A 326 -9.39 16.15 -6.77
N LYS A 327 -8.43 17.06 -6.60
CA LYS A 327 -7.05 16.67 -6.27
C LYS A 327 -6.98 15.85 -4.98
N GLN A 328 -7.63 16.29 -3.91
CA GLN A 328 -7.59 15.58 -2.63
C GLN A 328 -8.19 14.17 -2.74
N MET A 329 -9.24 13.98 -3.54
CA MET A 329 -9.82 12.65 -3.78
C MET A 329 -8.82 11.73 -4.46
N VAL A 330 -8.13 12.21 -5.50
CA VAL A 330 -7.09 11.43 -6.19
C VAL A 330 -5.94 11.10 -5.24
N ASP A 331 -5.43 12.07 -4.48
CA ASP A 331 -4.32 11.86 -3.56
C ASP A 331 -4.66 10.76 -2.53
N SER A 332 -5.85 10.79 -1.92
CA SER A 332 -6.26 9.78 -0.94
C SER A 332 -6.52 8.42 -1.59
N SER A 333 -7.19 8.38 -2.74
CA SER A 333 -7.56 7.14 -3.43
C SER A 333 -6.37 6.40 -4.02
N ILE A 334 -5.44 7.12 -4.66
CA ILE A 334 -4.23 6.54 -5.25
C ILE A 334 -3.17 6.30 -4.18
N GLY A 335 -2.94 7.27 -3.28
CA GLY A 335 -1.92 7.18 -2.24
C GLY A 335 -2.12 5.98 -1.34
N GLY A 336 -3.30 5.83 -0.74
CA GLY A 336 -3.56 4.65 0.07
C GLY A 336 -3.55 3.36 -0.76
N GLY A 337 -4.01 3.42 -2.01
CA GLY A 337 -3.98 2.25 -2.87
C GLY A 337 -2.55 1.76 -3.18
N ILE A 338 -1.57 2.66 -3.25
CA ILE A 338 -0.14 2.31 -3.38
C ILE A 338 0.35 1.57 -2.14
N ASP A 339 -0.03 2.02 -0.93
CA ASP A 339 0.32 1.32 0.32
C ASP A 339 -0.25 -0.11 0.32
N LYS A 340 -1.48 -0.30 -0.19
CA LYS A 340 -2.04 -1.65 -0.39
C LYS A 340 -1.21 -2.50 -1.36
N ILE A 341 -0.72 -1.93 -2.47
CA ILE A 341 0.15 -2.66 -3.40
C ILE A 341 1.44 -3.08 -2.69
N ARG A 342 2.06 -2.16 -1.95
CA ARG A 342 3.29 -2.44 -1.20
C ARG A 342 3.07 -3.59 -0.23
N ALA A 343 1.93 -3.60 0.47
CA ALA A 343 1.53 -4.69 1.34
C ALA A 343 1.48 -6.04 0.64
N HIS A 344 0.69 -6.13 -0.44
CA HIS A 344 0.52 -7.37 -1.18
C HIS A 344 1.87 -7.93 -1.67
N ARG A 345 2.72 -7.05 -2.20
CA ARG A 345 4.05 -7.38 -2.69
C ARG A 345 4.97 -7.90 -1.58
N VAL A 346 5.04 -7.20 -0.45
CA VAL A 346 5.87 -7.59 0.70
C VAL A 346 5.45 -8.97 1.20
N MET A 347 4.15 -9.24 1.28
CA MET A 347 3.63 -10.52 1.74
C MET A 347 4.04 -11.70 0.84
N GLU A 348 3.94 -11.55 -0.49
CA GLU A 348 4.34 -12.60 -1.41
C GLU A 348 5.86 -12.86 -1.33
N LYS A 349 6.67 -11.80 -1.27
CA LYS A 349 8.12 -11.90 -1.14
C LYS A 349 8.54 -12.61 0.14
N PHE A 350 7.95 -12.25 1.27
CA PHE A 350 8.26 -12.85 2.56
C PHE A 350 7.81 -14.32 2.60
N SER A 351 6.63 -14.65 2.07
CA SER A 351 6.19 -16.05 1.99
C SER A 351 7.14 -16.91 1.15
N ALA A 352 7.63 -16.39 0.01
CA ALA A 352 8.61 -17.07 -0.82
C ALA A 352 9.98 -17.19 -0.13
N ALA A 353 10.41 -16.17 0.62
CA ALA A 353 11.65 -16.17 1.37
C ALA A 353 11.62 -17.16 2.55
N LEU A 354 10.53 -17.20 3.33
CA LEU A 354 10.30 -18.17 4.39
C LEU A 354 10.43 -19.61 3.87
N LYS A 355 9.75 -19.92 2.76
CA LYS A 355 9.85 -21.24 2.10
C LYS A 355 11.28 -21.54 1.65
N SER A 356 12.00 -20.55 1.13
CA SER A 356 13.37 -20.72 0.65
C SER A 356 14.34 -21.05 1.79
N LEU A 357 14.14 -20.49 2.98
CA LEU A 357 14.95 -20.79 4.19
C LEU A 357 14.47 -22.03 4.95
N GLY A 358 13.51 -22.80 4.42
CA GLY A 358 13.07 -24.05 5.03
C GLY A 358 12.08 -23.88 6.18
N ALA A 359 11.31 -22.79 6.22
CA ALA A 359 10.22 -22.62 7.18
C ALA A 359 9.25 -23.83 7.13
N SER A 360 8.74 -24.23 8.29
CA SER A 360 7.79 -25.34 8.37
C SER A 360 6.45 -24.96 7.70
N GLY A 361 5.66 -25.96 7.31
CA GLY A 361 4.31 -25.71 6.77
C GLY A 361 3.42 -24.90 7.73
N ALA A 362 3.60 -25.08 9.04
CA ALA A 362 2.89 -24.32 10.07
C ALA A 362 3.35 -22.85 10.12
N ASP A 363 4.66 -22.58 10.09
CA ASP A 363 5.19 -21.21 10.09
C ASP A 363 4.74 -20.45 8.83
N VAL A 364 4.81 -21.10 7.66
CA VAL A 364 4.32 -20.52 6.39
C VAL A 364 2.83 -20.24 6.44
N THR A 365 2.03 -21.16 6.98
CA THR A 365 0.57 -20.98 7.12
C THR A 365 0.23 -19.85 8.08
N GLN A 366 0.95 -19.73 9.21
CA GLN A 366 0.80 -18.62 10.14
C GLN A 366 1.05 -17.28 9.44
N TYR A 367 2.18 -17.16 8.74
CA TYR A 367 2.50 -15.94 7.99
C TYR A 367 1.42 -15.60 6.98
N GLN A 368 1.05 -16.56 6.12
CA GLN A 368 0.06 -16.34 5.06
C GLN A 368 -1.31 -15.95 5.62
N THR A 369 -1.71 -16.53 6.75
CA THR A 369 -2.99 -16.19 7.42
C THR A 369 -2.95 -14.77 7.96
N ALA A 370 -1.91 -14.42 8.73
CA ALA A 370 -1.73 -13.06 9.27
C ALA A 370 -1.73 -12.01 8.14
N ALA A 371 -1.00 -12.32 7.07
CA ALA A 371 -0.84 -11.47 5.91
C ALA A 371 -2.18 -11.31 5.14
N GLN A 372 -2.96 -12.38 4.96
CA GLN A 372 -4.29 -12.27 4.36
C GLN A 372 -5.24 -11.43 5.23
N THR A 373 -5.19 -11.59 6.56
CA THR A 373 -5.96 -10.75 7.50
C THR A 373 -5.60 -9.26 7.34
N LEU A 374 -4.32 -8.93 7.18
CA LEU A 374 -3.87 -7.56 6.90
C LEU A 374 -4.48 -7.02 5.60
N LEU A 375 -4.37 -7.77 4.50
CA LEU A 375 -4.95 -7.38 3.21
C LEU A 375 -6.47 -7.15 3.31
N ASP A 376 -7.18 -8.05 3.98
CA ASP A 376 -8.63 -7.96 4.15
C ASP A 376 -9.01 -6.75 5.02
N ALA A 377 -8.23 -6.46 6.05
CA ALA A 377 -8.42 -5.27 6.88
C ALA A 377 -8.15 -3.98 6.11
N MET A 378 -7.07 -3.91 5.31
CA MET A 378 -6.80 -2.77 4.42
C MET A 378 -7.92 -2.59 3.39
N LEU A 379 -8.38 -3.67 2.76
CA LEU A 379 -9.52 -3.68 1.84
C LEU A 379 -10.79 -3.10 2.49
N ASN A 380 -11.08 -3.51 3.73
CA ASN A 380 -12.22 -3.00 4.48
C ASN A 380 -12.04 -1.52 4.85
N ALA A 381 -10.84 -1.10 5.25
CA ALA A 381 -10.55 0.30 5.55
C ALA A 381 -10.78 1.21 4.32
N PHE A 382 -10.33 0.78 3.13
CA PHE A 382 -10.66 1.46 1.87
C PHE A 382 -12.16 1.46 1.60
N ALA A 383 -12.82 0.32 1.84
CA ALA A 383 -14.24 0.24 1.60
C ALA A 383 -15.05 1.19 2.49
N GLU A 384 -14.61 1.43 3.73
CA GLU A 384 -15.17 2.44 4.62
C GLU A 384 -14.86 3.87 4.15
N PHE A 385 -13.62 4.14 3.71
CA PHE A 385 -13.24 5.43 3.14
C PHE A 385 -14.14 5.80 1.95
N ASP A 386 -14.39 4.84 1.06
CA ASP A 386 -15.17 5.05 -0.15
C ASP A 386 -16.65 5.33 0.12
N LYS A 387 -17.19 5.00 1.30
CA LYS A 387 -18.57 5.34 1.67
C LYS A 387 -18.81 6.85 1.72
N VAL A 388 -17.76 7.65 1.85
CA VAL A 388 -17.88 9.12 1.85
C VAL A 388 -18.27 9.65 0.47
N PHE A 389 -17.90 8.99 -0.63
CA PHE A 389 -18.19 9.48 -1.98
C PHE A 389 -19.63 9.16 -2.41
N ASN A 390 -20.56 10.01 -2.01
CA ASN A 390 -21.98 9.88 -2.29
C ASN A 390 -22.57 11.03 -3.14
N GLY A 391 -21.72 11.94 -3.61
CA GLY A 391 -22.09 13.11 -4.40
C GLY A 391 -22.34 14.38 -3.56
N ASN A 392 -22.48 14.24 -2.24
CA ASN A 392 -22.68 15.35 -1.30
C ASN A 392 -21.49 15.56 -0.35
N GLU A 393 -20.36 14.90 -0.60
CA GLU A 393 -19.21 15.00 0.28
C GLU A 393 -18.58 16.40 0.31
N THR A 394 -18.14 16.77 1.50
CA THR A 394 -17.40 18.02 1.76
C THR A 394 -15.91 17.73 1.94
N GLN A 395 -15.09 18.77 1.89
CA GLN A 395 -13.67 18.62 2.18
C GLN A 395 -13.41 18.06 3.59
N ALA A 396 -14.18 18.51 4.59
CA ALA A 396 -14.05 18.06 5.97
C ALA A 396 -14.41 16.58 6.13
N THR A 397 -15.46 16.10 5.44
CA THR A 397 -15.84 14.67 5.50
C THR A 397 -14.80 13.77 4.84
N ILE A 398 -14.17 14.22 3.74
CA ILE A 398 -13.06 13.50 3.10
C ILE A 398 -11.85 13.45 4.04
N GLN A 399 -11.48 14.57 4.69
CA GLN A 399 -10.37 14.60 5.65
C GLN A 399 -10.60 13.67 6.85
N ALA A 400 -11.81 13.64 7.40
CA ALA A 400 -12.15 12.74 8.51
C ALA A 400 -12.05 11.27 8.10
N ALA A 401 -12.51 10.92 6.89
CA ALA A 401 -12.40 9.56 6.36
C ALA A 401 -10.94 9.17 6.06
N ASP A 402 -10.13 10.09 5.53
CA ASP A 402 -8.69 9.87 5.31
C ASP A 402 -7.97 9.59 6.65
N GLN A 403 -8.32 10.35 7.70
CA GLN A 403 -7.78 10.10 9.04
C GLN A 403 -8.21 8.73 9.56
N LYS A 404 -9.48 8.33 9.37
CA LYS A 404 -9.96 7.01 9.78
C LYS A 404 -9.26 5.89 9.00
N LEU A 405 -9.10 6.04 7.69
CA LEU A 405 -8.38 5.09 6.83
C LEU A 405 -6.98 4.82 7.39
N ARG A 406 -6.23 5.88 7.72
CA ARG A 406 -4.89 5.78 8.31
C ARG A 406 -4.90 5.03 9.66
N THR A 407 -5.84 5.36 10.54
CA THR A 407 -5.98 4.68 11.84
C THR A 407 -6.32 3.19 11.65
N ASP A 408 -7.21 2.87 10.73
CA ASP A 408 -7.62 1.49 10.46
C ASP A 408 -6.45 0.68 9.85
N MET A 409 -5.67 1.30 8.94
CA MET A 409 -4.45 0.70 8.38
C MET A 409 -3.40 0.41 9.46
N GLN A 410 -3.14 1.37 10.36
CA GLN A 410 -2.22 1.17 11.47
C GLN A 410 -2.69 0.04 12.37
N THR A 411 -3.98 0.01 12.71
CA THR A 411 -4.57 -1.06 13.52
C THR A 411 -4.41 -2.42 12.86
N ALA A 412 -4.59 -2.48 11.53
CA ALA A 412 -4.38 -3.70 10.77
C ALA A 412 -2.92 -4.15 10.80
N PHE A 413 -1.98 -3.23 10.67
CA PHE A 413 -0.54 -3.52 10.77
C PHE A 413 -0.13 -3.99 12.17
N ASP A 414 -0.58 -3.33 13.24
CA ASP A 414 -0.33 -3.75 14.61
C ASP A 414 -0.83 -5.18 14.86
N THR A 415 -2.00 -5.51 14.29
CA THR A 415 -2.59 -6.85 14.35
C THR A 415 -1.74 -7.85 13.58
N PHE A 416 -1.29 -7.50 12.37
CA PHE A 416 -0.37 -8.33 11.59
C PHE A 416 0.92 -8.64 12.37
N MET A 417 1.55 -7.63 12.99
CA MET A 417 2.76 -7.82 13.79
C MET A 417 2.54 -8.76 14.98
N SER A 418 1.38 -8.67 15.63
CA SER A 418 0.97 -9.61 16.67
C SER A 418 0.75 -11.03 16.13
N ASP A 419 0.11 -11.17 14.97
CA ASP A 419 -0.24 -12.46 14.38
C ASP A 419 0.96 -13.22 13.82
N VAL A 420 2.02 -12.51 13.41
CA VAL A 420 3.29 -13.12 12.99
C VAL A 420 4.25 -13.41 14.15
N ALA A 421 3.91 -13.03 15.38
CA ALA A 421 4.70 -13.36 16.56
C ALA A 421 4.80 -14.89 16.74
N ALA A 422 6.01 -15.39 16.94
CA ALA A 422 6.20 -16.82 17.16
C ALA A 422 5.56 -17.27 18.48
N SER A 423 5.04 -18.50 18.54
CA SER A 423 4.55 -19.05 19.80
C SER A 423 5.70 -19.31 20.78
N ASN A 424 5.39 -19.39 22.07
CA ASN A 424 6.39 -19.73 23.11
C ASN A 424 7.07 -21.08 22.81
N ALA A 425 6.31 -22.10 22.41
CA ALA A 425 6.86 -23.40 22.06
C ALA A 425 7.79 -23.31 20.84
N ARG A 426 7.50 -22.41 19.89
CA ARG A 426 8.34 -22.19 18.72
C ARG A 426 9.67 -21.54 19.08
N LEU A 427 9.66 -20.59 20.02
CA LEU A 427 10.90 -20.01 20.58
C LEU A 427 11.71 -21.05 21.36
N ASP A 428 11.06 -21.90 22.16
CA ASP A 428 11.74 -22.98 22.89
C ASP A 428 12.45 -23.94 21.92
N THR A 429 11.83 -24.27 20.78
CA THR A 429 12.46 -25.05 19.70
C THR A 429 13.66 -24.32 19.08
N MET A 430 13.54 -23.01 18.81
CA MET A 430 14.63 -22.22 18.23
C MET A 430 15.84 -22.18 19.19
N ILE A 431 15.60 -21.98 20.49
CA ILE A 431 16.65 -22.01 21.51
C ILE A 431 17.34 -23.38 21.53
N ALA A 432 16.57 -24.48 21.48
CA ALA A 432 17.13 -25.82 21.44
C ALA A 432 17.98 -26.06 20.17
N ASN A 433 17.60 -25.50 19.03
CA ASN A 433 18.39 -25.57 17.80
C ASN A 433 19.71 -24.81 17.92
N ILE A 434 19.70 -23.63 18.56
CA ILE A 434 20.93 -22.86 18.86
C ILE A 434 21.86 -23.67 19.77
N ASP A 435 21.32 -24.21 20.87
CA ASP A 435 22.09 -25.02 21.83
C ASP A 435 22.70 -26.25 21.15
N SER A 436 21.93 -26.92 20.29
CA SER A 436 22.40 -28.07 19.52
C SER A 436 23.50 -27.66 18.53
N ALA A 437 23.34 -26.56 17.81
CA ALA A 437 24.31 -26.07 16.84
C ALA A 437 25.65 -25.69 17.50
N LEU A 438 25.60 -25.12 18.71
CA LEU A 438 26.79 -24.75 19.47
C LEU A 438 27.37 -25.90 20.30
N GLY A 439 26.69 -27.06 20.35
CA GLY A 439 27.11 -28.23 21.11
C GLY A 439 27.07 -28.04 22.64
N GLN A 440 26.36 -27.03 23.14
CA GLN A 440 26.26 -26.71 24.56
C GLN A 440 25.00 -25.92 24.88
N ALA A 441 24.50 -26.05 26.12
CA ALA A 441 23.41 -25.21 26.60
C ALA A 441 23.89 -23.75 26.78
N THR A 442 23.33 -22.82 26.02
CA THR A 442 23.65 -21.39 26.07
C THR A 442 23.08 -20.70 27.31
N GLY A 443 22.02 -21.27 27.89
CA GLY A 443 21.27 -20.67 28.98
C GLY A 443 20.38 -19.51 28.55
N LEU A 444 20.14 -19.35 27.25
CA LEU A 444 19.14 -18.44 26.69
C LEU A 444 17.73 -18.82 27.18
N THR A 445 16.86 -17.82 27.34
CA THR A 445 15.46 -18.01 27.67
C THR A 445 14.59 -17.30 26.63
N ARG A 446 13.26 -17.42 26.76
CA ARG A 446 12.34 -16.70 25.87
C ARG A 446 12.41 -15.19 26.03
N ALA A 447 12.80 -14.69 27.20
CA ALA A 447 12.85 -13.26 27.48
C ALA A 447 13.87 -12.53 26.58
N GLU A 448 14.92 -13.22 26.13
CA GLU A 448 15.90 -12.71 25.18
C GLU A 448 15.34 -12.60 23.73
N PHE A 449 14.23 -13.26 23.44
CA PHE A 449 13.57 -13.27 22.13
C PHE A 449 12.17 -12.65 22.20
N GLN A 450 12.03 -11.66 23.09
CA GLN A 450 10.83 -10.90 23.34
C GLN A 450 11.16 -9.41 23.32
N PHE A 451 10.25 -8.60 22.80
CA PHE A 451 10.31 -7.13 22.81
C PHE A 451 9.02 -6.56 23.38
N TYR A 452 8.98 -5.26 23.64
CA TYR A 452 7.77 -4.58 24.10
C TYR A 452 7.08 -3.90 22.91
N ASP A 453 5.78 -4.14 22.74
CA ASP A 453 4.99 -3.46 21.72
C ASP A 453 4.70 -2.00 22.13
N SER A 454 4.07 -1.27 21.21
CA SER A 454 3.63 0.13 21.39
C SER A 454 2.69 0.36 22.59
N LYS A 455 2.16 -0.70 23.19
CA LYS A 455 1.25 -0.69 24.35
C LYS A 455 1.95 -1.19 25.62
N GLY A 456 3.25 -1.47 25.56
CA GLY A 456 4.05 -1.99 26.67
C GLY A 456 3.79 -3.47 26.97
N ASN A 457 3.19 -4.24 26.05
CA ASN A 457 3.06 -5.68 26.20
C ASN A 457 4.31 -6.37 25.68
N THR A 458 4.71 -7.44 26.36
CA THR A 458 5.79 -8.31 25.86
C THR A 458 5.29 -9.18 24.70
N VAL A 459 5.93 -9.07 23.55
CA VAL A 459 5.63 -9.81 22.32
C VAL A 459 6.84 -10.63 21.91
N ASN A 460 6.62 -11.86 21.47
CA ASN A 460 7.67 -12.73 20.96
C ASN A 460 8.21 -12.24 19.62
N TRP A 461 9.46 -12.57 19.33
CA TRP A 461 10.01 -12.39 17.99
C TRP A 461 9.10 -12.97 16.91
N ALA A 462 8.97 -12.23 15.81
CA ALA A 462 8.21 -12.67 14.66
C ALA A 462 8.87 -13.91 14.03
N ILE A 463 8.06 -14.74 13.36
CA ILE A 463 8.55 -15.87 12.57
C ILE A 463 9.57 -15.46 11.49
N THR A 464 9.53 -14.20 11.05
CA THR A 464 10.51 -13.62 10.12
C THR A 464 11.91 -13.47 10.72
N MET A 465 12.06 -13.48 12.04
CA MET A 465 13.35 -13.53 12.74
C MET A 465 13.71 -14.94 13.23
N VAL A 466 12.69 -15.71 13.65
CA VAL A 466 12.90 -17.09 14.14
C VAL A 466 13.40 -18.02 13.03
N ILE A 467 12.82 -17.94 11.82
CA ILE A 467 13.21 -18.81 10.71
C ILE A 467 14.66 -18.58 10.26
N PRO A 468 15.13 -17.34 10.03
CA PRO A 468 16.54 -17.07 9.78
C PRO A 468 17.49 -17.61 10.85
N THR A 469 17.11 -17.49 12.14
CA THR A 469 17.92 -17.98 13.26
C THR A 469 18.04 -19.51 13.25
N ASP A 470 16.96 -20.22 12.98
CA ASP A 470 16.99 -21.67 12.81
C ASP A 470 17.77 -22.11 11.58
N TRP A 471 17.63 -21.38 10.47
CA TRP A 471 18.39 -21.65 9.26
C TRP A 471 19.89 -21.51 9.50
N VAL A 472 20.33 -20.45 10.20
CA VAL A 472 21.73 -20.31 10.65
C VAL A 472 22.15 -21.46 11.56
N SER A 473 21.28 -21.87 12.50
CA SER A 473 21.56 -23.00 13.40
C SER A 473 21.75 -24.31 12.62
N SER A 474 21.01 -24.51 11.53
CA SER A 474 21.16 -25.68 10.66
C SER A 474 22.50 -25.69 9.92
N ILE A 475 22.97 -24.52 9.46
CA ILE A 475 24.27 -24.36 8.82
C ILE A 475 25.40 -24.67 9.78
N VAL A 476 25.36 -24.07 10.98
CA VAL A 476 26.39 -24.28 12.02
C VAL A 476 26.42 -25.74 12.45
N SER A 477 25.26 -26.38 12.62
CA SER A 477 25.17 -27.81 12.95
C SER A 477 25.78 -28.72 11.87
N ALA A 478 25.72 -28.31 10.61
CA ALA A 478 26.32 -29.03 9.48
C ALA A 478 27.82 -28.73 9.31
N GLY A 479 28.42 -27.93 10.18
CA GLY A 479 29.83 -27.53 10.10
C GLY A 479 30.10 -26.35 9.16
N GLY A 480 29.05 -25.69 8.68
CA GLY A 480 29.15 -24.48 7.89
C GLY A 480 29.19 -23.19 8.73
N GLU A 481 29.18 -22.06 8.04
CA GLU A 481 29.17 -20.73 8.65
C GLU A 481 28.42 -19.72 7.79
N LEU A 482 27.79 -18.75 8.45
CA LEU A 482 27.29 -17.53 7.79
C LEU A 482 28.31 -16.42 8.03
N LEU A 483 28.73 -15.76 6.95
CA LEU A 483 29.61 -14.61 7.02
C LEU A 483 28.89 -13.37 6.52
N TYR A 484 29.09 -12.25 7.20
CA TYR A 484 28.57 -10.96 6.80
C TYR A 484 29.62 -9.87 6.96
N THR A 485 29.86 -9.12 5.88
CA THR A 485 30.67 -7.89 5.93
C THR A 485 29.75 -6.70 6.19
N ARG A 486 29.95 -6.01 7.31
CA ARG A 486 29.12 -4.86 7.70
C ARG A 486 29.05 -3.80 6.59
N ASP A 487 27.87 -3.26 6.35
CA ASP A 487 27.72 -2.11 5.45
C ASP A 487 28.28 -0.84 6.09
N THR A 488 28.67 0.12 5.25
CA THR A 488 29.35 1.35 5.68
C THR A 488 28.44 2.57 5.67
N THR A 489 27.13 2.41 5.46
CA THR A 489 26.18 3.54 5.52
C THR A 489 26.25 4.22 6.89
N ALA A 490 26.27 5.55 6.89
CA ALA A 490 26.32 6.29 8.15
C ALA A 490 25.03 6.05 8.94
N ILE A 491 25.14 5.90 10.27
CA ILE A 491 24.00 5.77 11.17
C ILE A 491 23.22 7.09 11.13
N PRO A 492 21.93 7.10 10.74
CA PRO A 492 21.12 8.31 10.74
C PRO A 492 20.99 8.92 12.13
N ASN A 493 20.80 10.24 12.21
CA ASN A 493 20.62 10.92 13.50
C ASN A 493 19.33 10.51 14.21
N SER A 494 18.33 10.01 13.46
CA SER A 494 17.08 9.47 14.00
C SER A 494 17.27 8.14 14.74
N VAL A 495 18.37 7.43 14.48
CA VAL A 495 18.73 6.21 15.19
C VAL A 495 19.46 6.60 16.49
N THR A 496 18.68 6.81 17.55
CA THR A 496 19.18 7.33 18.82
C THR A 496 19.68 6.25 19.77
N TRP A 497 19.48 4.97 19.46
CA TRP A 497 19.89 3.84 20.32
C TRP A 497 21.18 3.16 19.85
N LEU A 498 21.57 3.28 18.57
CA LEU A 498 22.83 2.69 18.09
C LEU A 498 24.04 3.57 18.41
N GLY A 499 24.71 3.21 19.50
CA GLY A 499 25.91 3.89 19.97
C GLY A 499 26.17 3.65 21.44
N THR A 500 27.01 4.49 22.02
CA THR A 500 27.35 4.41 23.44
C THR A 500 27.32 5.81 24.07
N CYS A 501 26.80 5.87 25.29
CA CYS A 501 26.88 7.07 26.11
C CYS A 501 28.16 7.07 26.97
N SER A 502 28.75 8.25 27.18
CA SER A 502 29.83 8.42 28.16
C SER A 502 29.41 8.06 29.59
N ASP A 503 28.11 8.17 29.90
CA ASP A 503 27.48 7.63 31.11
C ASP A 503 26.68 6.39 30.75
N GLN A 504 27.16 5.22 31.18
CA GLN A 504 26.57 3.91 30.86
C GLN A 504 25.20 3.67 31.51
N SER A 505 24.69 4.63 32.30
CA SER A 505 23.33 4.58 32.85
C SER A 505 22.25 4.88 31.80
N TYR A 506 22.63 5.42 30.64
CA TYR A 506 21.73 5.79 29.56
C TYR A 506 22.01 4.97 28.29
N GLN A 507 20.93 4.48 27.67
CA GLN A 507 20.97 3.59 26.51
C GLN A 507 20.52 4.26 25.21
N ASP A 508 20.13 5.53 25.28
CA ASP A 508 19.76 6.32 24.11
C ASP A 508 20.42 7.70 24.16
N ARG A 509 20.63 8.26 22.96
CA ARG A 509 21.23 9.56 22.73
C ARG A 509 20.53 10.68 23.50
N ASN A 510 19.20 10.71 23.49
CA ASN A 510 18.45 11.82 24.05
C ASN A 510 18.63 11.84 25.58
N SER A 511 18.46 10.71 26.24
CA SER A 511 18.67 10.60 27.69
C SER A 511 20.12 10.86 28.06
N CYS A 512 21.08 10.36 27.28
CA CYS A 512 22.50 10.62 27.46
C CYS A 512 22.84 12.11 27.40
N GLU A 513 22.46 12.79 26.32
CA GLU A 513 22.77 14.20 26.09
C GLU A 513 22.02 15.11 27.09
N ASN A 514 20.77 14.77 27.45
CA ASN A 514 19.99 15.50 28.45
C ASN A 514 20.61 15.42 29.86
N ALA A 515 21.31 14.33 30.17
CA ALA A 515 22.05 14.15 31.41
C ALA A 515 23.45 14.79 31.38
N GLY A 516 23.84 15.46 30.28
CA GLY A 516 25.16 16.05 30.08
C GLY A 516 26.24 15.06 29.63
N GLY A 517 25.84 13.84 29.26
CA GLY A 517 26.71 12.85 28.64
C GLY A 517 27.03 13.17 27.18
N THR A 518 28.01 12.47 26.61
CA THR A 518 28.36 12.51 25.19
C THR A 518 27.96 11.20 24.52
N TRP A 519 27.10 11.27 23.51
CA TRP A 519 26.72 10.11 22.69
C TRP A 519 27.72 9.90 21.54
N THR A 520 28.17 8.65 21.37
CA THR A 520 29.01 8.24 20.24
C THR A 520 28.26 7.18 19.43
N ALA A 521 27.74 7.57 18.27
CA ALA A 521 27.06 6.64 17.37
C ALA A 521 28.04 5.55 16.87
N ALA A 522 27.66 4.29 17.03
CA ALA A 522 28.47 3.13 16.67
C ALA A 522 27.58 1.92 16.41
N ARG A 523 28.02 1.04 15.51
CA ARG A 523 27.42 -0.28 15.29
C ARG A 523 27.81 -1.21 16.41
N THR A 524 26.95 -2.18 16.71
CA THR A 524 27.23 -3.20 17.74
C THR A 524 28.28 -4.19 17.24
N ASP A 525 29.29 -4.46 18.06
CA ASP A 525 30.28 -5.52 17.81
C ASP A 525 29.85 -6.81 18.53
N PHE A 526 28.87 -7.48 17.94
CA PHE A 526 28.29 -8.71 18.49
C PHE A 526 29.35 -9.79 18.80
N VAL A 527 30.46 -9.83 18.04
CA VAL A 527 31.54 -10.80 18.30
C VAL A 527 32.29 -10.42 19.57
N ALA A 528 32.64 -9.14 19.76
CA ALA A 528 33.25 -8.66 20.99
C ALA A 528 32.32 -8.86 22.21
N ASP A 529 31.00 -8.87 22.01
CA ASP A 529 30.00 -9.15 23.04
C ASP A 529 29.80 -10.65 23.32
N GLY A 530 30.51 -11.50 22.58
CA GLY A 530 30.56 -12.95 22.77
C GLY A 530 29.45 -13.71 22.06
N VAL A 531 28.79 -13.10 21.07
CA VAL A 531 27.88 -13.78 20.16
C VAL A 531 28.71 -14.61 19.16
N PRO A 532 28.38 -15.89 18.92
CA PRO A 532 29.12 -16.70 17.94
C PRO A 532 29.00 -16.13 16.52
N THR A 533 30.07 -16.27 15.72
CA THR A 533 30.26 -15.57 14.43
C THR A 533 29.06 -15.62 13.48
N SER A 534 28.45 -16.79 13.27
CA SER A 534 27.30 -16.90 12.34
C SER A 534 26.06 -16.16 12.84
N TYR A 535 25.80 -16.16 14.15
CA TYR A 535 24.71 -15.39 14.74
C TYR A 535 25.05 -13.90 14.83
N ALA A 536 26.30 -13.54 15.09
CA ALA A 536 26.79 -12.16 15.03
C ALA A 536 26.65 -11.59 13.61
N SER A 537 26.88 -12.41 12.58
CA SER A 537 26.65 -12.04 11.17
C SER A 537 25.16 -11.79 10.88
N LEU A 538 24.27 -12.62 11.43
CA LEU A 538 22.82 -12.43 11.30
C LEU A 538 22.34 -11.15 11.99
N LEU A 539 22.76 -10.91 13.24
CA LEU A 539 22.40 -9.71 13.99
C LEU A 539 22.99 -8.45 13.36
N GLY A 540 24.24 -8.51 12.89
CA GLY A 540 24.87 -7.41 12.17
C GLY A 540 24.18 -7.08 10.86
N LEU A 541 23.67 -8.10 10.14
CA LEU A 541 22.84 -7.89 8.95
C LEU A 541 21.53 -7.18 9.31
N LYS A 542 20.84 -7.62 10.38
CA LYS A 542 19.59 -6.98 10.82
C LYS A 542 19.80 -5.51 11.16
N GLU A 543 20.85 -5.20 11.95
CA GLU A 543 21.21 -3.82 12.31
C GLU A 543 21.50 -2.95 11.08
N ASP A 544 22.21 -3.49 10.07
CA ASP A 544 22.49 -2.73 8.84
C ASP A 544 21.27 -2.54 7.94
N VAL A 545 20.35 -3.53 7.89
CA VAL A 545 19.07 -3.37 7.19
C VAL A 545 18.27 -2.23 7.83
N GLU A 546 18.20 -2.20 9.16
CA GLU A 546 17.51 -1.16 9.91
C GLU A 546 18.13 0.23 9.70
N ILE A 547 19.46 0.35 9.77
CA ILE A 547 20.17 1.61 9.44
C ILE A 547 19.78 2.12 8.04
N LEU A 548 19.68 1.23 7.06
CA LEU A 548 19.28 1.58 5.70
C LEU A 548 17.79 1.97 5.60
N GLU A 549 16.91 1.34 6.38
CA GLU A 549 15.50 1.72 6.49
C GLU A 549 15.35 3.12 7.09
N PHE A 550 16.02 3.42 8.21
CA PHE A 550 16.00 4.75 8.82
C PHE A 550 16.64 5.81 7.93
N ALA A 551 17.73 5.48 7.21
CA ALA A 551 18.33 6.39 6.25
C ALA A 551 17.36 6.73 5.10
N ARG A 552 16.62 5.73 4.62
CA ARG A 552 15.53 5.92 3.65
C ARG A 552 14.47 6.84 4.23
N TRP A 553 13.93 6.55 5.42
CA TRP A 553 12.86 7.35 6.02
C TRP A 553 13.27 8.81 6.28
N ASP A 554 14.50 9.06 6.75
CA ASP A 554 15.05 10.41 6.88
C ASP A 554 15.11 11.14 5.53
N ALA A 555 15.55 10.44 4.48
CA ALA A 555 15.60 10.99 3.13
C ALA A 555 14.20 11.30 2.59
N GLN A 556 13.23 10.42 2.80
CA GLN A 556 11.82 10.62 2.40
C GLN A 556 11.20 11.81 3.13
N SER A 557 11.43 11.88 4.45
CA SER A 557 11.05 13.03 5.27
C SER A 557 11.58 14.35 4.72
N ASN A 558 12.81 14.35 4.21
CA ASN A 558 13.47 15.53 3.64
C ASN A 558 13.06 15.82 2.18
N SER A 559 12.50 14.84 1.47
CA SER A 559 12.04 14.98 0.08
C SER A 559 10.77 15.85 -0.01
N GLY A 560 9.92 15.82 1.01
CA GLY A 560 8.68 16.57 1.09
C GLY A 560 7.57 15.99 0.20
N GLN A 561 7.23 16.67 -0.90
CA GLN A 561 6.24 16.23 -1.88
C GLN A 561 6.88 15.96 -3.25
N ASP A 562 8.21 15.92 -3.30
CA ASP A 562 8.96 15.73 -4.54
C ASP A 562 9.03 14.23 -4.90
N MET A 563 8.05 13.79 -5.69
CA MET A 563 7.93 12.39 -6.14
C MET A 563 9.14 11.90 -6.94
N SER A 564 9.88 12.80 -7.61
CA SER A 564 11.12 12.42 -8.32
C SER A 564 12.22 12.04 -7.34
N LYS A 565 12.32 12.76 -6.22
CA LYS A 565 13.25 12.41 -5.13
C LYS A 565 12.82 11.13 -4.42
N GLU A 566 11.52 10.98 -4.13
CA GLU A 566 10.98 9.72 -3.57
C GLU A 566 11.35 8.51 -4.44
N MET A 567 11.17 8.61 -5.76
CA MET A 567 11.57 7.56 -6.69
C MET A 567 13.07 7.23 -6.59
N GLN A 568 13.93 8.24 -6.53
CA GLN A 568 15.38 8.05 -6.40
C GLN A 568 15.75 7.41 -5.05
N ILE A 569 15.08 7.80 -3.97
CA ILE A 569 15.29 7.25 -2.62
C ILE A 569 14.90 5.77 -2.58
N GLU A 570 13.73 5.41 -3.12
CA GLU A 570 13.28 4.02 -3.20
C GLU A 570 14.24 3.16 -4.03
N LYS A 571 14.71 3.69 -5.17
CA LYS A 571 15.73 3.01 -5.99
C LYS A 571 17.04 2.82 -5.22
N GLN A 572 17.55 3.85 -4.56
CA GLN A 572 18.78 3.77 -3.78
C GLN A 572 18.67 2.76 -2.63
N PHE A 573 17.52 2.70 -1.97
CA PHE A 573 17.25 1.70 -0.95
C PHE A 573 17.26 0.28 -1.53
N ALA A 574 16.57 0.05 -2.66
CA ALA A 574 16.58 -1.24 -3.33
C ALA A 574 17.98 -1.68 -3.78
N ASP A 575 18.77 -0.76 -4.36
CA ASP A 575 20.16 -1.02 -4.76
C ASP A 575 21.05 -1.33 -3.54
N SER A 576 20.81 -0.66 -2.41
CA SER A 576 21.52 -0.91 -1.15
C SER A 576 21.16 -2.27 -0.54
N MET A 577 19.89 -2.66 -0.56
CA MET A 577 19.45 -4.00 -0.15
C MET A 577 20.08 -5.09 -1.02
N ALA A 578 20.16 -4.88 -2.34
CA ALA A 578 20.84 -5.81 -3.25
C ALA A 578 22.34 -5.90 -2.95
N LYS A 579 22.98 -4.79 -2.57
CA LYS A 579 24.38 -4.77 -2.13
C LYS A 579 24.60 -5.58 -0.85
N LEU A 580 23.67 -5.56 0.12
CA LEU A 580 23.77 -6.39 1.32
C LEU A 580 23.87 -7.88 1.00
N VAL A 581 23.17 -8.35 -0.04
CA VAL A 581 23.28 -9.74 -0.50
C VAL A 581 24.71 -10.08 -0.92
N ASN A 582 25.42 -9.15 -1.56
CA ASN A 582 26.82 -9.34 -1.97
C ASN A 582 27.80 -9.28 -0.80
N ASN A 583 27.39 -8.68 0.33
CA ASN A 583 28.18 -8.66 1.56
C ASN A 583 28.03 -9.94 2.39
N LEU A 584 27.09 -10.81 2.01
CA LEU A 584 26.88 -12.11 2.65
C LEU A 584 27.66 -13.21 1.95
N GLY A 585 28.06 -14.22 2.72
CA GLY A 585 28.73 -15.41 2.21
C GLY A 585 28.81 -16.51 3.26
N GLY A 586 29.80 -17.40 3.10
CA GLY A 586 30.00 -18.55 3.97
C GLY A 586 29.66 -19.87 3.28
N THR A 587 29.50 -20.93 4.08
CA THR A 587 29.28 -22.29 3.59
C THR A 587 28.13 -22.95 4.32
N THR A 588 27.37 -23.83 3.67
CA THR A 588 26.26 -24.55 4.31
C THR A 588 26.72 -25.71 5.19
N ASN A 589 27.89 -26.28 4.92
CA ASN A 589 28.42 -27.50 5.55
C ASN A 589 29.96 -27.50 5.70
N GLY A 590 30.58 -26.32 5.60
CA GLY A 590 32.03 -26.16 5.64
C GLY A 590 32.70 -26.22 4.25
N THR A 591 31.99 -26.66 3.21
CA THR A 591 32.54 -26.77 1.84
C THR A 591 31.70 -26.05 0.79
N ASP A 592 30.37 -26.22 0.81
CA ASP A 592 29.49 -25.71 -0.24
C ASP A 592 29.11 -24.26 0.04
N ALA A 593 29.38 -23.36 -0.90
CA ALA A 593 29.01 -21.96 -0.78
C ALA A 593 27.48 -21.79 -0.65
N ILE A 594 27.04 -20.86 0.20
CA ILE A 594 25.62 -20.54 0.33
C ILE A 594 25.14 -19.90 -0.98
N GLY A 595 24.10 -20.47 -1.60
CA GLY A 595 23.57 -19.99 -2.86
C GLY A 595 22.90 -18.61 -2.75
N ALA A 596 23.06 -17.77 -3.79
CA ALA A 596 22.54 -16.40 -3.83
C ALA A 596 21.03 -16.29 -3.55
N LYS A 597 20.24 -17.30 -3.94
CA LYS A 597 18.80 -17.35 -3.62
C LYS A 597 18.52 -17.38 -2.12
N LEU A 598 19.30 -18.15 -1.35
CA LEU A 598 19.15 -18.24 0.11
C LEU A 598 19.60 -16.94 0.78
N LEU A 599 20.71 -16.35 0.33
CA LEU A 599 21.20 -15.06 0.83
C LEU A 599 20.19 -13.94 0.54
N GLY A 600 19.59 -13.92 -0.64
CA GLY A 600 18.52 -12.97 -0.98
C GLY A 600 17.28 -13.17 -0.12
N ALA A 601 16.87 -14.41 0.14
CA ALA A 601 15.76 -14.70 1.05
C ALA A 601 16.05 -14.23 2.48
N LEU A 602 17.29 -14.36 2.95
CA LEU A 602 17.73 -13.86 4.25
C LEU A 602 17.57 -12.33 4.36
N VAL A 603 18.09 -11.59 3.39
CA VAL A 603 17.97 -10.11 3.37
C VAL A 603 16.50 -9.67 3.33
N ILE A 604 15.65 -10.34 2.54
CA ILE A 604 14.22 -10.05 2.47
C ILE A 604 13.56 -10.18 3.84
N LEU A 605 13.86 -11.23 4.61
CA LEU A 605 13.21 -11.46 5.91
C LEU A 605 13.74 -10.55 7.03
N MET A 606 14.92 -9.96 6.87
CA MET A 606 15.46 -8.98 7.83
C MET A 606 14.83 -7.58 7.66
N GLN A 607 14.23 -7.30 6.50
CA GLN A 607 13.51 -6.05 6.27
C GLN A 607 12.28 -5.99 7.17
N SER A 608 12.00 -4.79 7.66
CA SER A 608 10.73 -4.52 8.32
C SER A 608 9.63 -4.60 7.24
N PRO A 609 8.47 -5.20 7.52
CA PRO A 609 7.36 -5.19 6.57
C PRO A 609 6.94 -3.74 6.28
N GLN A 610 7.32 -3.24 5.10
CA GLN A 610 7.02 -1.86 4.68
C GLN A 610 5.64 -1.82 4.02
N PHE A 611 4.65 -1.28 4.72
CA PHE A 611 3.26 -1.17 4.25
C PHE A 611 2.92 0.24 3.80
#